data_AF-A0A813HKS9-F1
#
_entry.id   AF-A0A813HKS9-F1
#
_cell.length_a   1.000
_cell.length_b   1.000
_cell.length_c   1.000
_cell.angle_alpha   90.00
_cell.angle_beta   90.00
_cell.angle_gamma   90.00
#
_symmetry.space_group_name_H-M   'P 1'
#
loop_
_entity.id
_entity.type
_entity.pdbx_description
1 polymer ?
#
loop_
_entity_poly.entity_id
_entity_poly.type
_entity_poly.pdbx_seq_one_letter_code
_entity_poly.pdbx_strand_id
1 'polypeptide(L)'
;MATTEKLEALRRSCTGQATPLGPRKKRQRVDEAPLVDGAVVVEAREPDSLHVEKQEEFAELAAHAGRPRPPKPGGPMWRPPHWGLVKLKRLQAWQGLRKAARAFAWSDDVTAGWHSRNMRFWGEEAATVEGMTGGGVSDQDLAFNKPVLAFLASHRAVGGRFRRALDVGAGIGRVAKHLLLARCDAVDLLEPVPKHLALAKEDLHEKSWPGRFFCVSLQEFSSSKCQTPYDLVWCQWVLMYITDTDAVAFLRRAAAALLAPGGTIVVKENVSATRTGSYFDDETGELWRGGGEEGKKQKPGPMSVLRTAKHYTSLFRQAG
;
A
#
# COMPACT_ATOMS: atom_id res chain seq x y z
N MET A 1 -2.04 7.18 -34.29
CA MET A 1 -3.16 6.24 -34.09
C MET A 1 -2.57 4.91 -33.62
N ALA A 2 -2.91 4.43 -32.43
CA ALA A 2 -2.36 3.15 -31.94
C ALA A 2 -3.04 1.98 -32.66
N THR A 3 -2.24 1.05 -33.19
CA THR A 3 -2.71 -0.11 -33.95
C THR A 3 -3.59 -1.02 -33.10
N THR A 4 -4.55 -1.68 -33.75
CA THR A 4 -5.57 -2.55 -33.16
C THR A 4 -4.98 -3.64 -32.25
N GLU A 5 -3.75 -4.08 -32.53
CA GLU A 5 -2.98 -5.02 -31.69
C GLU A 5 -2.58 -4.46 -30.32
N LYS A 6 -2.23 -3.17 -30.22
CA LYS A 6 -1.89 -2.51 -28.94
C LYS A 6 -3.13 -2.39 -28.04
N LEU A 7 -4.30 -2.18 -28.64
CA LEU A 7 -5.60 -2.15 -27.95
C LEU A 7 -6.06 -3.56 -27.53
N GLU A 8 -5.78 -4.59 -28.32
CA GLU A 8 -6.07 -5.98 -27.95
C GLU A 8 -5.13 -6.52 -26.87
N ALA A 9 -3.85 -6.13 -26.86
CA ALA A 9 -2.91 -6.44 -25.77
C ALA A 9 -3.35 -5.82 -24.44
N LEU A 10 -3.84 -4.57 -24.47
CA LEU A 10 -4.43 -3.90 -23.30
C LEU A 10 -5.75 -4.53 -22.83
N ARG A 11 -6.54 -5.08 -23.76
CA ARG A 11 -7.77 -5.84 -23.44
C ARG A 11 -7.45 -7.17 -22.75
N ARG A 12 -6.40 -7.87 -23.20
CA ARG A 12 -5.93 -9.10 -22.55
C ARG A 12 -5.29 -8.85 -21.18
N SER A 13 -4.78 -7.65 -20.89
CA SER A 13 -4.25 -7.31 -19.56
C SER A 13 -5.31 -6.87 -18.53
N CYS A 14 -6.58 -6.76 -18.95
CA CYS A 14 -7.67 -6.24 -18.12
C CYS A 14 -8.82 -7.23 -17.89
N THR A 15 -8.64 -8.52 -18.16
CA THR A 15 -9.61 -9.57 -17.83
C THR A 15 -8.98 -10.67 -16.97
N GLY A 16 -8.93 -10.43 -15.65
CA GLY A 16 -9.25 -11.43 -14.63
C GLY A 16 -8.65 -12.84 -14.70
N GLN A 17 -7.42 -13.03 -15.20
CA GLN A 17 -6.64 -14.23 -14.91
C GLN A 17 -5.27 -13.80 -14.39
N ALA A 18 -5.17 -13.70 -13.06
CA ALA A 18 -3.88 -13.72 -12.40
C ALA A 18 -3.31 -15.14 -12.56
N THR A 19 -2.29 -15.30 -13.39
CA THR A 19 -1.45 -16.49 -13.31
C THR A 19 -0.63 -16.37 -12.03
N PRO A 20 -0.72 -17.33 -11.09
CA PRO A 20 0.14 -17.34 -9.92
C PRO A 20 1.59 -17.30 -10.39
N LEU A 21 2.36 -16.33 -9.90
CA LEU A 21 3.80 -16.33 -10.08
C LEU A 21 4.35 -17.42 -9.16
N GLY A 22 4.34 -18.66 -9.65
CA GLY A 22 5.14 -19.74 -9.07
C GLY A 22 6.62 -19.33 -8.97
N PRO A 23 7.45 -20.12 -8.26
CA PRO A 23 8.80 -19.73 -7.88
C PRO A 23 9.59 -19.21 -9.10
N ARG A 24 9.91 -17.91 -9.08
CA ARG A 24 10.54 -17.21 -10.21
C ARG A 24 11.92 -17.82 -10.46
N LYS A 25 12.07 -18.57 -11.55
CA LYS A 25 13.38 -18.99 -12.07
C LYS A 25 14.19 -17.76 -12.47
N LYS A 26 15.45 -17.68 -12.01
CA LYS A 26 16.45 -16.70 -12.44
C LYS A 26 16.53 -16.69 -13.97
N ARG A 27 16.23 -15.56 -14.61
CA ARG A 27 16.64 -15.31 -16.00
C ARG A 27 17.81 -14.33 -16.00
N GLN A 28 18.85 -14.70 -16.74
CA GLN A 28 20.06 -13.91 -16.99
C GLN A 28 19.72 -12.60 -17.71
N ARG A 29 20.48 -11.57 -17.35
CA ARG A 29 20.43 -10.21 -17.91
C ARG A 29 20.68 -10.22 -19.43
N VAL A 30 19.94 -9.38 -20.12
CA VAL A 30 20.38 -8.77 -21.38
C VAL A 30 20.29 -7.26 -21.14
N ASP A 31 21.40 -6.56 -21.38
CA ASP A 31 21.54 -5.12 -21.18
C ASP A 31 20.80 -4.33 -22.28
N GLU A 32 20.12 -3.24 -21.93
CA GLU A 32 19.96 -2.07 -22.82
C GLU A 32 19.33 -0.82 -22.12
N ALA A 33 20.05 0.30 -22.32
CA ALA A 33 19.69 1.72 -22.47
C ALA A 33 18.93 2.56 -21.39
N PRO A 34 19.25 3.88 -21.25
CA PRO A 34 18.93 4.69 -20.08
C PRO A 34 17.55 5.36 -20.13
N LEU A 35 16.94 5.52 -18.95
CA LEU A 35 15.65 6.19 -18.75
C LEU A 35 15.79 7.72 -18.68
N VAL A 36 14.92 8.39 -19.43
CA VAL A 36 14.79 9.85 -19.53
C VAL A 36 13.95 10.39 -18.36
N ASP A 37 14.33 11.58 -17.93
CA ASP A 37 13.83 12.37 -16.80
C ASP A 37 12.33 12.75 -16.91
N GLY A 38 11.62 12.83 -15.78
CA GLY A 38 10.21 13.25 -15.76
C GLY A 38 9.43 12.84 -14.52
N ALA A 39 9.73 13.42 -13.36
CA ALA A 39 8.85 13.36 -12.19
C ALA A 39 7.65 14.30 -12.39
N VAL A 40 6.43 13.74 -12.44
CA VAL A 40 5.19 14.52 -12.47
C VAL A 40 4.67 14.69 -11.05
N VAL A 41 4.73 15.93 -10.54
CA VAL A 41 4.00 16.36 -9.33
C VAL A 41 2.57 16.70 -9.76
N VAL A 42 1.57 16.06 -9.16
CA VAL A 42 0.15 16.34 -9.45
C VAL A 42 -0.46 17.07 -8.25
N GLU A 43 -0.69 18.37 -8.39
CA GLU A 43 -1.60 19.13 -7.52
C GLU A 43 -3.05 18.77 -7.86
N ALA A 44 -3.85 18.51 -6.83
CA ALA A 44 -5.26 18.17 -6.98
C ALA A 44 -6.12 19.45 -6.98
N ARG A 45 -6.90 19.66 -8.05
CA ARG A 45 -8.07 20.55 -8.04
C ARG A 45 -9.34 19.75 -7.70
N GLU A 46 -10.17 20.30 -6.83
CA GLU A 46 -11.49 19.77 -6.45
C GLU A 46 -12.51 19.92 -7.59
N PRO A 47 -13.52 19.03 -7.68
CA PRO A 47 -14.76 19.34 -8.37
C PRO A 47 -15.95 19.41 -7.41
N ASP A 48 -16.78 20.41 -7.69
CA ASP A 48 -17.98 20.85 -6.99
C ASP A 48 -19.02 19.77 -6.66
N SER A 49 -19.73 20.07 -5.58
CA SER A 49 -20.96 19.45 -5.07
C SER A 49 -22.06 19.28 -6.13
N LEU A 50 -22.69 18.10 -6.19
CA LEU A 50 -24.00 17.92 -6.80
C LEU A 50 -24.93 17.08 -5.90
N HIS A 51 -26.09 17.67 -5.65
CA HIS A 51 -27.08 17.37 -4.64
C HIS A 51 -27.92 16.10 -4.84
N VAL A 52 -28.54 15.75 -3.71
CA VAL A 52 -29.59 14.77 -3.43
C VAL A 52 -30.90 15.27 -4.05
N GLU A 53 -31.34 14.73 -5.18
CA GLU A 53 -32.68 15.06 -5.71
C GLU A 53 -33.29 14.05 -6.70
N LYS A 54 -32.90 12.76 -6.67
CA LYS A 54 -33.37 11.76 -7.66
C LYS A 54 -33.93 10.46 -7.08
N GLN A 55 -34.49 10.50 -5.86
CA GLN A 55 -35.10 9.31 -5.26
C GLN A 55 -36.62 9.17 -5.50
N GLU A 56 -37.33 10.24 -5.84
CA GLU A 56 -38.81 10.19 -5.93
C GLU A 56 -39.35 9.85 -7.34
N GLU A 57 -38.58 10.13 -8.40
CA GLU A 57 -39.02 9.88 -9.79
C GLU A 57 -39.10 8.38 -10.19
N PHE A 58 -38.50 7.47 -9.40
CA PHE A 58 -38.45 6.04 -9.73
C PHE A 58 -39.65 5.23 -9.20
N ALA A 59 -40.39 5.74 -8.21
CA ALA A 59 -41.50 5.02 -7.60
C ALA A 59 -42.78 5.06 -8.46
N GLU A 60 -43.06 6.17 -9.15
CA GLU A 60 -44.26 6.31 -9.99
C GLU A 60 -44.21 5.50 -11.29
N LEU A 61 -43.01 5.29 -11.85
CA LEU A 61 -42.81 4.49 -13.07
C LEU A 61 -43.07 2.98 -12.87
N ALA A 62 -42.95 2.48 -11.63
CA ALA A 62 -43.20 1.07 -11.33
C ALA A 62 -44.70 0.75 -11.15
N ALA A 63 -45.53 1.74 -10.79
CA ALA A 63 -46.96 1.54 -10.54
C ALA A 63 -47.82 1.49 -11.82
N HIS A 64 -47.35 2.04 -12.94
CA HIS A 64 -48.09 2.11 -14.21
C HIS A 64 -47.77 0.98 -15.23
N ALA A 65 -46.90 0.03 -14.88
CA ALA A 65 -46.59 -1.10 -15.77
C ALA A 65 -47.66 -2.20 -15.64
N GLY A 66 -48.75 -2.06 -16.39
CA GLY A 66 -49.79 -3.08 -16.54
C GLY A 66 -49.20 -4.46 -16.90
N ARG A 67 -49.79 -5.53 -16.34
CA ARG A 67 -49.35 -6.92 -16.54
C ARG A 67 -49.20 -7.25 -18.03
N PRO A 68 -48.08 -7.85 -18.48
CA PRO A 68 -47.89 -8.17 -19.89
C PRO A 68 -48.84 -9.30 -20.30
N ARG A 69 -49.58 -9.09 -21.40
CA ARG A 69 -50.38 -10.14 -22.05
C ARG A 69 -49.44 -11.16 -22.72
N PRO A 70 -49.80 -12.46 -22.76
CA PRO A 70 -48.98 -13.47 -23.41
C PRO A 70 -48.87 -13.20 -24.92
N PRO A 71 -47.70 -13.46 -25.53
CA PRO A 71 -47.49 -13.20 -26.95
C PRO A 71 -48.31 -14.16 -27.82
N LYS A 72 -48.88 -13.65 -28.92
CA LYS A 72 -49.51 -14.49 -29.94
C LYS A 72 -48.44 -15.33 -30.65
N PRO A 73 -48.73 -16.60 -31.02
CA PRO A 73 -47.77 -17.43 -31.75
C PRO A 73 -47.52 -16.84 -33.14
N GLY A 74 -46.25 -16.57 -33.48
CA GLY A 74 -45.83 -16.11 -34.82
C GLY A 74 -45.34 -14.66 -34.94
N GLY A 75 -45.29 -13.88 -33.87
CA GLY A 75 -44.72 -12.51 -33.89
C GLY A 75 -43.19 -12.48 -33.73
N PRO A 76 -42.49 -11.43 -34.23
CA PRO A 76 -41.04 -11.31 -34.09
C PRO A 76 -40.65 -11.27 -32.60
N MET A 77 -39.63 -12.07 -32.26
CA MET A 77 -39.09 -12.26 -30.91
C MET A 77 -38.84 -10.90 -30.24
N TRP A 78 -39.60 -10.58 -29.18
CA TRP A 78 -39.42 -9.33 -28.43
C TRP A 78 -38.00 -9.30 -27.85
N ARG A 79 -37.15 -8.45 -28.41
CA ARG A 79 -35.80 -8.20 -27.88
C ARG A 79 -35.90 -6.99 -26.95
N PRO A 80 -35.46 -7.11 -25.68
CA PRO A 80 -35.47 -5.97 -24.78
C PRO A 80 -34.65 -4.83 -25.41
N PRO A 81 -35.15 -3.58 -25.33
CA PRO A 81 -34.50 -2.47 -25.99
C PRO A 81 -33.08 -2.29 -25.43
N HIS A 82 -32.14 -1.95 -26.32
CA HIS A 82 -30.71 -1.91 -26.03
C HIS A 82 -30.36 -1.15 -24.74
N TRP A 83 -31.09 -0.08 -24.41
CA TRP A 83 -30.90 0.70 -23.19
C TRP A 83 -31.18 -0.09 -21.90
N GLY A 84 -32.14 -1.03 -21.91
CA GLY A 84 -32.46 -1.90 -20.77
C GLY A 84 -31.34 -2.91 -20.49
N LEU A 85 -30.77 -3.49 -21.54
CA LEU A 85 -29.61 -4.38 -21.45
C LEU A 85 -28.35 -3.64 -20.97
N VAL A 86 -28.14 -2.40 -21.41
CA VAL A 86 -27.02 -1.56 -20.95
C VAL A 86 -27.19 -1.19 -19.46
N LYS A 87 -28.39 -0.82 -19.02
CA LYS A 87 -28.67 -0.57 -17.59
C LYS A 87 -28.44 -1.83 -16.75
N LEU A 88 -28.89 -3.00 -17.20
CA LEU A 88 -28.69 -4.27 -16.49
C LEU A 88 -27.20 -4.64 -16.40
N LYS A 89 -26.43 -4.47 -17.50
CA LYS A 89 -24.97 -4.69 -17.50
C LYS A 89 -24.24 -3.70 -16.60
N ARG A 90 -24.65 -2.43 -16.57
CA ARG A 90 -24.10 -1.43 -15.64
C ARG A 90 -24.43 -1.77 -14.19
N LEU A 91 -25.64 -2.23 -13.91
CA LEU A 91 -26.05 -2.65 -12.56
C LEU A 91 -25.29 -3.91 -12.13
N GLN A 92 -25.11 -4.91 -13.00
CA GLN A 92 -24.31 -6.11 -12.73
C GLN A 92 -22.83 -5.76 -12.53
N ALA A 93 -22.26 -4.87 -13.36
CA ALA A 93 -20.89 -4.38 -13.18
C ALA A 93 -20.74 -3.63 -11.85
N TRP A 94 -21.71 -2.79 -11.49
CA TRP A 94 -21.74 -2.07 -10.23
C TRP A 94 -21.92 -3.00 -9.03
N GLN A 95 -22.78 -4.01 -9.11
CA GLN A 95 -22.92 -5.06 -8.08
C GLN A 95 -21.64 -5.90 -7.95
N GLY A 96 -20.98 -6.20 -9.06
CA GLY A 96 -19.67 -6.88 -9.09
C GLY A 96 -18.58 -6.03 -8.42
N LEU A 97 -18.54 -4.72 -8.72
CA LEU A 97 -17.68 -3.74 -8.06
C LEU A 97 -17.97 -3.61 -6.56
N ARG A 98 -19.25 -3.62 -6.15
CA ARG A 98 -19.62 -3.59 -4.72
C ARG A 98 -19.28 -4.87 -3.99
N LYS A 99 -19.46 -6.04 -4.61
CA LYS A 99 -19.05 -7.34 -4.04
C LYS A 99 -17.53 -7.42 -3.94
N ALA A 100 -16.79 -7.00 -4.96
CA ALA A 100 -15.33 -6.90 -4.89
C ALA A 100 -14.90 -5.91 -3.79
N ALA A 101 -15.45 -4.70 -3.75
CA ALA A 101 -15.16 -3.72 -2.71
C ALA A 101 -15.45 -4.23 -1.28
N ARG A 102 -16.45 -5.09 -1.10
CA ARG A 102 -16.75 -5.76 0.18
C ARG A 102 -15.82 -6.92 0.50
N ALA A 103 -15.37 -7.69 -0.50
CA ALA A 103 -14.39 -8.75 -0.34
C ALA A 103 -12.96 -8.22 -0.06
N PHE A 104 -12.75 -6.91 -0.25
CA PHE A 104 -11.47 -6.20 -0.11
C PHE A 104 -11.50 -5.09 0.95
N ALA A 105 -12.52 -5.07 1.80
CA ALA A 105 -12.60 -4.19 2.96
C ALA A 105 -12.07 -4.91 4.21
N TRP A 106 -11.48 -4.16 5.15
CA TRP A 106 -11.16 -4.69 6.48
C TRP A 106 -12.42 -5.25 7.12
N SER A 107 -12.49 -6.57 7.26
CA SER A 107 -13.53 -7.28 8.02
C SER A 107 -12.96 -7.76 9.35
N ASP A 108 -13.84 -8.11 10.28
CA ASP A 108 -13.45 -8.71 11.56
C ASP A 108 -12.58 -9.96 11.34
N ASP A 109 -12.93 -10.79 10.36
CA ASP A 109 -12.14 -11.99 9.99
C ASP A 109 -10.73 -11.66 9.49
N VAL A 110 -10.57 -10.58 8.72
CA VAL A 110 -9.25 -10.14 8.20
C VAL A 110 -8.41 -9.54 9.33
N THR A 111 -9.02 -8.72 10.17
CA THR A 111 -8.31 -8.03 11.27
C THR A 111 -7.98 -8.96 12.44
N ALA A 112 -8.71 -10.06 12.61
CA ALA A 112 -8.53 -11.02 13.70
C ALA A 112 -7.09 -11.57 13.73
N GLY A 113 -6.35 -11.19 14.78
CA GLY A 113 -4.97 -11.62 14.99
C GLY A 113 -3.95 -11.06 13.99
N TRP A 114 -4.31 -10.07 13.18
CA TRP A 114 -3.44 -9.52 12.12
C TRP A 114 -2.03 -9.19 12.62
N HIS A 115 -1.92 -8.41 13.71
CA HIS A 115 -0.62 -8.00 14.24
C HIS A 115 0.14 -9.14 14.89
N SER A 116 -0.52 -10.03 15.64
CA SER A 116 0.16 -11.14 16.31
C SER A 116 0.72 -12.15 15.31
N ARG A 117 0.02 -12.37 14.19
CA ARG A 117 0.52 -13.17 13.05
C ARG A 117 1.76 -12.56 12.43
N ASN A 118 1.75 -11.25 12.13
CA ASN A 118 2.93 -10.55 11.61
C ASN A 118 4.11 -10.56 12.59
N MET A 119 3.85 -10.36 13.89
CA MET A 119 4.90 -10.45 14.91
C MET A 119 5.49 -11.85 15.03
N ARG A 120 4.69 -12.91 14.86
CA ARG A 120 5.18 -14.29 14.80
C ARG A 120 6.08 -14.50 13.59
N PHE A 121 5.60 -14.14 12.40
CA PHE A 121 6.35 -14.28 11.15
C PHE A 121 7.72 -13.58 11.24
N TRP A 122 7.73 -12.28 11.56
CA TRP A 122 8.98 -11.52 11.65
C TRP A 122 9.85 -11.95 12.85
N GLY A 123 9.22 -12.46 13.90
CA GLY A 123 9.89 -13.10 15.03
C GLY A 123 10.66 -14.37 14.65
N GLU A 124 10.28 -15.05 13.56
CA GLU A 124 10.95 -16.24 13.02
C GLU A 124 11.91 -15.88 11.85
N GLU A 125 11.59 -14.87 11.06
CA GLU A 125 12.36 -14.45 9.88
C GLU A 125 13.83 -14.09 10.18
N ALA A 126 14.75 -14.47 9.30
CA ALA A 126 16.18 -14.31 9.57
C ALA A 126 16.58 -12.83 9.71
N ALA A 127 17.44 -12.53 10.69
CA ALA A 127 18.04 -11.21 10.84
C ALA A 127 19.15 -11.01 9.80
N THR A 128 18.77 -10.89 8.52
CA THR A 128 19.70 -10.70 7.40
C THR A 128 19.11 -9.75 6.37
N VAL A 129 19.94 -9.23 5.47
CA VAL A 129 19.45 -8.40 4.35
C VAL A 129 18.42 -9.17 3.51
N GLU A 130 18.66 -10.46 3.29
CA GLU A 130 17.72 -11.32 2.54
C GLU A 130 16.38 -11.47 3.27
N GLY A 131 16.39 -11.71 4.59
CA GLY A 131 15.17 -11.80 5.39
C GLY A 131 14.37 -10.49 5.37
N MET A 132 15.04 -9.34 5.45
CA MET A 132 14.37 -8.03 5.42
C MET A 132 13.80 -7.67 4.03
N THR A 133 14.32 -8.26 2.96
CA THR A 133 13.98 -7.89 1.57
C THR A 133 13.22 -8.99 0.82
N GLY A 134 12.98 -10.14 1.45
CA GLY A 134 12.42 -11.32 0.80
C GLY A 134 13.34 -11.92 -0.27
N GLY A 135 14.66 -11.67 -0.18
CA GLY A 135 15.68 -12.25 -1.06
C GLY A 135 15.72 -11.73 -2.51
N GLY A 136 14.98 -10.66 -2.82
CA GLY A 136 14.79 -10.18 -4.20
C GLY A 136 15.23 -8.75 -4.49
N VAL A 137 15.50 -7.95 -3.46
CA VAL A 137 15.77 -6.51 -3.61
C VAL A 137 17.15 -6.21 -3.05
N SER A 138 18.16 -6.35 -3.92
CA SER A 138 19.48 -5.77 -3.66
C SER A 138 19.38 -4.25 -3.50
N ASP A 139 20.48 -3.60 -3.11
CA ASP A 139 20.63 -2.16 -2.83
C ASP A 139 20.11 -1.17 -3.91
N GLN A 140 19.52 -1.66 -5.00
CA GLN A 140 18.74 -0.90 -5.97
C GLN A 140 17.69 -0.01 -5.32
N ASP A 141 17.01 -0.48 -4.28
CA ASP A 141 16.00 0.31 -3.59
C ASP A 141 16.62 1.52 -2.87
N LEU A 142 17.83 1.36 -2.32
CA LEU A 142 18.61 2.43 -1.71
C LEU A 142 19.13 3.39 -2.78
N ALA A 143 19.61 2.89 -3.91
CA ALA A 143 20.04 3.70 -5.04
C ALA A 143 18.90 4.58 -5.58
N PHE A 144 17.69 4.02 -5.69
CA PHE A 144 16.48 4.77 -6.06
C PHE A 144 16.11 5.84 -5.02
N ASN A 145 16.31 5.56 -3.72
CA ASN A 145 15.96 6.49 -2.66
C ASN A 145 16.94 7.67 -2.53
N LYS A 146 18.21 7.51 -2.92
CA LYS A 146 19.25 8.55 -2.76
C LYS A 146 18.87 9.88 -3.44
N PRO A 147 18.44 9.91 -4.72
CA PRO A 147 17.98 11.15 -5.35
C PRO A 147 16.77 11.78 -4.66
N VAL A 148 15.81 10.97 -4.22
CA VAL A 148 14.61 11.46 -3.49
C VAL A 148 15.02 12.13 -2.18
N LEU A 149 15.87 11.48 -1.39
CA LEU A 149 16.37 12.05 -0.14
C LEU A 149 17.18 13.33 -0.38
N ALA A 150 18.00 13.38 -1.43
CA ALA A 150 18.76 14.58 -1.80
C ALA A 150 17.83 15.74 -2.20
N PHE A 151 16.78 15.45 -2.99
CA PHE A 151 15.75 16.41 -3.35
C PHE A 151 15.02 16.95 -2.12
N LEU A 152 14.58 16.09 -1.20
CA LEU A 152 13.93 16.53 0.03
C LEU A 152 14.87 17.39 0.90
N ALA A 153 16.14 17.01 0.98
CA ALA A 153 17.13 17.75 1.74
C ALA A 153 17.41 19.14 1.14
N SER A 154 17.42 19.28 -0.19
CA SER A 154 17.67 20.56 -0.86
C SER A 154 16.60 21.61 -0.63
N HIS A 155 15.39 21.19 -0.24
CA HIS A 155 14.27 22.09 0.06
C HIS A 155 14.25 22.54 1.54
N ARG A 156 15.26 22.20 2.33
CA ARG A 156 15.38 22.68 3.71
C ARG A 156 16.17 23.98 3.77
N ALA A 157 15.72 24.90 4.62
CA ALA A 157 16.22 26.27 4.69
C ALA A 157 17.71 26.41 5.10
N VAL A 158 18.30 25.40 5.75
CA VAL A 158 19.70 25.44 6.22
C VAL A 158 20.42 24.13 5.95
N GLY A 159 21.55 24.20 5.23
CA GLY A 159 22.58 23.16 5.20
C GLY A 159 22.29 21.89 4.39
N GLY A 160 21.10 21.75 3.79
CA GLY A 160 20.78 20.58 2.94
C GLY A 160 20.83 19.24 3.68
N ARG A 161 20.53 19.25 4.99
CA ARG A 161 20.55 18.08 5.88
C ARG A 161 19.36 18.11 6.83
N PHE A 162 18.99 16.93 7.33
CA PHE A 162 18.02 16.75 8.40
C PHE A 162 18.78 16.62 9.73
N ARG A 163 18.35 17.31 10.79
CA ARG A 163 19.01 17.17 12.10
C ARG A 163 18.73 15.81 12.70
N ARG A 164 17.49 15.34 12.59
CA ARG A 164 17.06 14.07 13.17
C ARG A 164 16.05 13.37 12.28
N ALA A 165 16.28 12.09 12.04
CA ALA A 165 15.34 11.20 11.35
C ALA A 165 14.87 10.05 12.26
N LEU A 166 13.69 9.51 11.96
CA LEU A 166 13.16 8.27 12.52
C LEU A 166 13.00 7.25 11.39
N ASP A 167 13.66 6.10 11.50
CA ASP A 167 13.47 4.93 10.61
C ASP A 167 12.42 4.00 11.24
N VAL A 168 11.24 3.91 10.63
CA VAL A 168 10.06 3.20 11.15
C VAL A 168 9.98 1.81 10.52
N GLY A 169 9.93 0.77 11.36
CA GLY A 169 10.10 -0.61 10.88
C GLY A 169 11.53 -0.84 10.39
N ALA A 170 12.50 -0.37 11.18
CA ALA A 170 13.90 -0.29 10.75
C ALA A 170 14.55 -1.66 10.48
N GLY A 171 13.97 -2.74 11.03
CA GLY A 171 14.54 -4.07 10.99
C GLY A 171 15.97 -4.06 11.52
N ILE A 172 16.91 -4.52 10.68
CA ILE A 172 18.34 -4.56 10.99
C ILE A 172 19.07 -3.22 10.77
N GLY A 173 18.35 -2.13 10.44
CA GLY A 173 18.93 -0.80 10.25
C GLY A 173 19.52 -0.53 8.86
N ARG A 174 19.14 -1.31 7.84
CA ARG A 174 19.66 -1.20 6.47
C ARG A 174 19.44 0.19 5.87
N VAL A 175 18.23 0.73 6.00
CA VAL A 175 17.86 2.06 5.48
C VAL A 175 18.54 3.16 6.29
N ALA A 176 18.49 3.09 7.62
CA ALA A 176 19.24 3.97 8.50
C ALA A 176 20.71 4.10 8.11
N LYS A 177 21.43 2.97 7.97
CA LYS A 177 22.88 2.91 7.67
C LYS A 177 23.25 3.45 6.30
N HIS A 178 22.58 2.95 5.26
CA HIS A 178 23.04 3.12 3.88
C HIS A 178 22.33 4.25 3.12
N LEU A 179 21.29 4.84 3.72
CA LEU A 179 20.54 5.95 3.13
C LEU A 179 20.45 7.15 4.07
N LEU A 180 19.84 6.99 5.24
CA LEU A 180 19.44 8.15 6.06
C LEU A 180 20.66 8.87 6.65
N LEU A 181 21.64 8.14 7.18
CA LEU A 181 22.84 8.73 7.81
C LEU A 181 23.64 9.63 6.85
N ALA A 182 23.54 9.42 5.53
CA ALA A 182 24.21 10.27 4.55
C ALA A 182 23.70 11.72 4.55
N ARG A 183 22.44 11.96 4.96
CA ARG A 183 21.79 13.28 4.96
C ARG A 183 21.15 13.67 6.29
N CYS A 184 21.23 12.81 7.30
CA CYS A 184 20.69 13.06 8.63
C CYS A 184 21.83 13.10 9.65
N ASP A 185 21.82 14.07 10.57
CA ASP A 185 22.86 14.17 11.62
C ASP A 185 22.66 13.12 12.71
N ALA A 186 21.40 12.76 12.97
CA ALA A 186 21.03 11.66 13.84
C ALA A 186 19.87 10.83 13.26
N VAL A 187 19.86 9.52 13.50
CA VAL A 187 18.82 8.61 13.02
C VAL A 187 18.41 7.65 14.14
N ASP A 188 17.18 7.80 14.63
CA ASP A 188 16.60 6.84 15.56
C ASP A 188 15.96 5.68 14.80
N LEU A 189 16.06 4.46 15.34
CA LEU A 189 15.43 3.26 14.80
C LEU A 189 14.24 2.86 15.66
N LEU A 190 13.11 2.56 15.01
CA LEU A 190 11.90 2.02 15.62
C LEU A 190 11.59 0.65 15.02
N GLU A 191 11.73 -0.40 15.83
CA GLU A 191 11.58 -1.79 15.38
C GLU A 191 10.99 -2.66 16.50
N PRO A 192 9.81 -3.29 16.31
CA PRO A 192 9.20 -4.11 17.34
C PRO A 192 9.88 -5.48 17.56
N VAL A 193 10.68 -6.00 16.63
CA VAL A 193 11.29 -7.33 16.72
C VAL A 193 12.67 -7.26 17.39
N PRO A 194 12.84 -7.81 18.61
CA PRO A 194 14.08 -7.63 19.39
C PRO A 194 15.34 -8.15 18.70
N LYS A 195 15.27 -9.30 18.00
CA LYS A 195 16.44 -9.89 17.33
C LYS A 195 16.94 -9.06 16.15
N HIS A 196 16.04 -8.39 15.42
CA HIS A 196 16.44 -7.51 14.31
C HIS A 196 17.11 -6.24 14.84
N LEU A 197 16.51 -5.64 15.87
CA LEU A 197 17.09 -4.46 16.52
C LEU A 197 18.42 -4.76 17.23
N ALA A 198 18.58 -5.96 17.80
CA ALA A 198 19.85 -6.39 18.39
C ALA A 198 20.97 -6.46 17.34
N LEU A 199 20.69 -7.03 16.16
CA LEU A 199 21.65 -7.02 15.06
C LEU A 199 21.94 -5.60 14.57
N ALA A 200 20.94 -4.72 14.51
CA ALA A 200 21.15 -3.32 14.17
C ALA A 200 22.10 -2.64 15.17
N LYS A 201 21.95 -2.88 16.48
CA LYS A 201 22.85 -2.32 17.50
C LYS A 201 24.30 -2.79 17.34
N GLU A 202 24.49 -4.05 16.97
CA GLU A 202 25.80 -4.63 16.70
C GLU A 202 26.45 -4.01 15.46
N ASP A 203 25.73 -4.03 14.32
CA ASP A 203 26.22 -3.57 13.01
C ASP A 203 26.41 -2.04 12.92
N LEU A 204 25.60 -1.29 13.67
CA LEU A 204 25.68 0.18 13.73
C LEU A 204 26.61 0.68 14.83
N HIS A 205 27.27 -0.24 15.56
CA HIS A 205 28.12 0.07 16.70
C HIS A 205 27.44 1.05 17.66
N GLU A 206 26.40 0.59 18.39
CA GLU A 206 25.48 1.41 19.22
C GLU A 206 26.12 2.60 19.97
N LYS A 207 27.35 2.46 20.48
CA LYS A 207 28.09 3.54 21.17
C LYS A 207 28.51 4.72 20.28
N SER A 208 28.68 4.51 18.98
CA SER A 208 29.03 5.52 17.98
C SER A 208 27.87 5.92 17.08
N TRP A 209 26.76 5.17 17.13
CA TRP A 209 25.59 5.49 16.34
C TRP A 209 24.95 6.80 16.82
N PRO A 210 24.80 7.83 15.97
CA PRO A 210 24.18 9.09 16.37
C PRO A 210 22.66 8.93 16.37
N GLY A 211 22.11 8.18 17.32
CA GLY A 211 20.67 7.90 17.37
C GLY A 211 20.30 6.92 18.46
N ARG A 212 18.99 6.72 18.64
CA ARG A 212 18.41 5.84 19.65
C ARG A 212 17.76 4.63 19.00
N PHE A 213 17.68 3.54 19.76
CA PHE A 213 17.03 2.30 19.36
C PHE A 213 15.78 2.09 20.19
N PHE A 214 14.62 1.99 19.54
CA PHE A 214 13.32 1.82 20.19
C PHE A 214 12.73 0.45 19.83
N CYS A 215 12.73 -0.47 20.80
CA CYS A 215 12.13 -1.80 20.63
C CYS A 215 10.64 -1.78 20.97
N VAL A 216 9.84 -1.11 20.13
CA VAL A 216 8.40 -0.94 20.35
C VAL A 216 7.67 -0.91 19.02
N SER A 217 6.37 -1.22 19.03
CA SER A 217 5.54 -1.15 17.83
C SER A 217 5.24 0.31 17.45
N LEU A 218 5.01 0.58 16.17
CA LEU A 218 4.62 1.93 15.71
C LEU A 218 3.23 2.32 16.22
N GLN A 219 2.38 1.35 16.53
CA GLN A 219 1.07 1.53 17.17
C GLN A 219 1.22 2.15 18.57
N GLU A 220 2.27 1.78 19.31
CA GLU A 220 2.54 2.22 20.69
C GLU A 220 3.59 3.33 20.79
N PHE A 221 4.23 3.68 19.68
CA PHE A 221 5.23 4.74 19.66
C PHE A 221 4.56 6.12 19.77
N SER A 222 5.08 6.95 20.68
CA SER A 222 4.54 8.28 20.99
C SER A 222 5.66 9.24 21.38
N SER A 223 5.34 10.54 21.37
CA SER A 223 6.28 11.62 21.68
C SER A 223 6.87 11.54 23.09
N SER A 224 6.21 10.87 24.04
CA SER A 224 6.78 10.64 25.38
C SER A 224 8.11 9.88 25.36
N LYS A 225 8.37 9.12 24.29
CA LYS A 225 9.63 8.38 24.08
C LYS A 225 10.70 9.25 23.39
N CYS A 226 10.34 10.44 22.88
CA CYS A 226 11.18 11.32 22.09
C CYS A 226 11.30 12.70 22.75
N GLN A 227 12.51 13.07 23.19
CA GLN A 227 12.75 14.41 23.76
C GLN A 227 12.86 15.50 22.69
N THR A 228 13.15 15.12 21.44
CA THR A 228 13.36 16.05 20.33
C THR A 228 12.54 15.59 19.13
N PRO A 229 11.80 16.50 18.48
CA PRO A 229 11.03 16.15 17.28
C PRO A 229 11.94 15.86 16.07
N TYR A 230 11.37 15.21 15.07
CA TYR A 230 12.06 14.73 13.87
C TYR A 230 11.85 15.67 12.68
N ASP A 231 12.92 15.94 11.93
CA ASP A 231 12.81 16.62 10.64
C ASP A 231 12.33 15.67 9.53
N LEU A 232 12.57 14.36 9.72
CA LEU A 232 12.23 13.32 8.76
C LEU A 232 11.71 12.08 9.49
N VAL A 233 10.55 11.56 9.10
CA VAL A 233 10.06 10.24 9.51
C VAL A 233 9.97 9.39 8.26
N TRP A 234 10.76 8.32 8.21
CA TRP A 234 10.88 7.43 7.06
C TRP A 234 10.18 6.11 7.34
N CYS A 235 9.19 5.77 6.52
CA CYS A 235 8.45 4.51 6.59
C CYS A 235 8.70 3.76 5.28
N GLN A 236 9.44 2.66 5.32
CA GLN A 236 9.69 1.84 4.15
C GLN A 236 9.29 0.39 4.40
N TRP A 237 8.36 -0.11 3.59
CA TRP A 237 7.84 -1.48 3.67
C TRP A 237 7.39 -1.88 5.08
N VAL A 238 6.61 -1.02 5.74
CA VAL A 238 6.14 -1.22 7.11
C VAL A 238 4.63 -1.02 7.23
N LEU A 239 4.05 -0.09 6.47
CA LEU A 239 2.62 0.20 6.55
C LEU A 239 1.79 -0.94 5.94
N MET A 240 2.37 -1.77 5.08
CA MET A 240 1.72 -2.99 4.59
C MET A 240 1.41 -4.01 5.71
N TYR A 241 2.03 -3.90 6.89
CA TYR A 241 1.83 -4.85 8.01
C TYR A 241 0.85 -4.36 9.07
N ILE A 242 0.22 -3.19 8.88
CA ILE A 242 -0.74 -2.61 9.83
C ILE A 242 -2.06 -2.29 9.17
N THR A 243 -3.11 -2.18 9.99
CA THR A 243 -4.45 -1.85 9.52
C THR A 243 -4.52 -0.42 9.02
N ASP A 244 -5.56 -0.08 8.22
CA ASP A 244 -5.78 1.32 7.83
C ASP A 244 -6.02 2.22 9.04
N THR A 245 -6.74 1.71 10.05
CA THR A 245 -7.00 2.42 11.31
C THR A 245 -5.67 2.76 12.00
N ASP A 246 -4.76 1.80 12.10
CA ASP A 246 -3.44 2.02 12.73
C ASP A 246 -2.55 2.92 11.88
N ALA A 247 -2.58 2.79 10.56
CA ALA A 247 -1.82 3.65 9.65
C ALA A 247 -2.25 5.11 9.78
N VAL A 248 -3.56 5.39 9.75
CA VAL A 248 -4.12 6.73 9.97
C VAL A 248 -3.76 7.24 11.37
N ALA A 249 -3.90 6.40 12.40
CA ALA A 249 -3.60 6.77 13.76
C ALA A 249 -2.10 7.11 13.93
N PHE A 250 -1.20 6.31 13.36
CA PHE A 250 0.24 6.58 13.37
C PHE A 250 0.59 7.86 12.61
N LEU A 251 0.11 8.02 11.38
CA LEU A 251 0.38 9.22 10.57
C LEU A 251 -0.10 10.49 11.28
N ARG A 252 -1.29 10.46 11.87
CA ARG A 252 -1.83 11.57 12.65
C ARG A 252 -0.97 11.87 13.88
N ARG A 253 -0.60 10.85 14.65
CA ARG A 253 0.31 11.02 15.81
C ARG A 253 1.66 11.59 15.38
N ALA A 254 2.21 11.12 14.27
CA ALA A 254 3.48 11.58 13.74
C ALA A 254 3.42 13.07 13.38
N ALA A 255 2.41 13.45 12.60
CA ALA A 255 2.20 14.85 12.20
C ALA A 255 1.98 15.77 13.40
N ALA A 256 1.19 15.35 14.39
CA ALA A 256 0.84 16.19 15.53
C ALA A 256 1.94 16.32 16.60
N ALA A 257 2.75 15.27 16.80
CA ALA A 257 3.58 15.18 18.00
C ALA A 257 5.01 14.67 17.77
N LEU A 258 5.33 14.09 16.61
CA LEU A 258 6.69 13.59 16.34
C LEU A 258 7.48 14.53 15.43
N LEU A 259 6.84 15.24 14.50
CA LEU A 259 7.53 16.11 13.56
C LEU A 259 7.92 17.46 14.16
N ALA A 260 9.09 17.95 13.73
CA ALA A 260 9.49 19.33 13.94
C ALA A 260 8.70 20.25 12.99
N PRO A 261 8.65 21.57 13.23
CA PRO A 261 8.08 22.51 12.26
C PRO A 261 8.72 22.32 10.87
N GLY A 262 7.87 22.10 9.86
CA GLY A 262 8.31 21.81 8.48
C GLY A 262 8.94 20.43 8.28
N GLY A 263 8.80 19.51 9.25
CA GLY A 263 9.24 18.12 9.13
C GLY A 263 8.40 17.34 8.12
N THR A 264 8.98 16.26 7.60
CA THR A 264 8.40 15.48 6.49
C THR A 264 8.22 14.02 6.87
N ILE A 265 7.07 13.44 6.53
CA ILE A 265 6.88 11.98 6.54
C ILE A 265 7.07 11.47 5.12
N VAL A 266 7.89 10.44 4.95
CA VAL A 266 8.08 9.72 3.68
C VAL A 266 7.57 8.30 3.84
N VAL A 267 6.68 7.89 2.93
CA VAL A 267 6.20 6.51 2.85
C VAL A 267 6.64 5.93 1.51
N LYS A 268 7.48 4.90 1.56
CA LYS A 268 7.86 4.09 0.40
C LYS A 268 7.32 2.69 0.57
N GLU A 269 6.42 2.31 -0.33
CA GLU A 269 5.69 1.06 -0.21
C GLU A 269 5.52 0.34 -1.54
N ASN A 270 5.17 -0.95 -1.43
CA ASN A 270 4.62 -1.66 -2.58
C ASN A 270 3.23 -1.08 -2.88
N VAL A 271 2.95 -0.85 -4.16
CA VAL A 271 1.69 -0.27 -4.62
C VAL A 271 1.00 -1.24 -5.57
N SER A 272 -0.28 -1.48 -5.34
CA SER A 272 -1.10 -2.30 -6.22
C SER A 272 -1.22 -1.67 -7.61
N ALA A 273 -0.98 -2.47 -8.63
CA ALA A 273 -1.21 -2.10 -10.04
C ALA A 273 -2.71 -2.08 -10.40
N THR A 274 -3.59 -2.59 -9.53
CA THR A 274 -5.03 -2.57 -9.78
C THR A 274 -5.59 -1.16 -9.68
N ARG A 275 -6.60 -0.86 -10.49
CA ARG A 275 -7.31 0.44 -10.42
C ARG A 275 -8.30 0.52 -9.25
N THR A 276 -8.62 -0.60 -8.61
CA THR A 276 -9.67 -0.71 -7.61
C THR A 276 -9.27 -1.67 -6.48
N GLY A 277 -9.41 -1.19 -5.24
CA GLY A 277 -9.29 -2.00 -4.02
C GLY A 277 -7.85 -2.28 -3.60
N SER A 278 -7.65 -2.35 -2.28
CA SER A 278 -6.49 -3.00 -1.68
C SER A 278 -6.73 -4.50 -1.63
N TYR A 279 -5.69 -5.31 -1.57
CA TYR A 279 -5.84 -6.74 -1.30
C TYR A 279 -4.87 -7.19 -0.23
N PHE A 280 -5.18 -8.33 0.38
CA PHE A 280 -4.41 -8.88 1.48
C PHE A 280 -3.67 -10.12 0.99
N ASP A 281 -2.41 -10.24 1.36
CA ASP A 281 -1.70 -11.51 1.32
C ASP A 281 -1.90 -12.22 2.66
N ASP A 282 -2.09 -13.53 2.63
CA ASP A 282 -2.26 -14.37 3.81
C ASP A 282 -0.92 -14.93 4.32
N GLU A 283 -0.98 -15.73 5.39
CA GLU A 283 0.21 -16.36 5.98
C GLU A 283 0.88 -17.39 5.05
N THR A 284 0.39 -17.64 3.84
CA THR A 284 1.07 -18.46 2.83
C THR A 284 1.76 -17.62 1.75
N GLY A 285 1.61 -16.29 1.81
CA GLY A 285 2.04 -15.36 0.78
C GLY A 285 1.15 -15.39 -0.47
N GLU A 286 -0.02 -16.00 -0.38
CA GLU A 286 -1.04 -15.99 -1.43
C GLU A 286 -2.10 -14.92 -1.16
N LEU A 287 -2.86 -14.56 -2.20
CA LEU A 287 -3.98 -13.64 -2.07
C LEU A 287 -5.01 -14.22 -1.08
N TRP A 288 -5.34 -13.47 -0.03
CA TRP A 288 -6.39 -13.82 0.93
C TRP A 288 -7.73 -14.04 0.22
N ARG A 289 -8.26 -15.26 0.28
CA ARG A 289 -9.56 -15.64 -0.32
C ARG A 289 -10.68 -15.90 0.69
N GLY A 290 -10.39 -15.75 1.99
CA GLY A 290 -11.31 -16.06 3.09
C GLY A 290 -11.37 -17.56 3.38
N GLY A 291 -11.06 -17.94 4.62
CA GLY A 291 -10.95 -19.34 5.04
C GLY A 291 -9.61 -19.95 4.64
N GLY A 292 -8.84 -20.44 5.63
CA GLY A 292 -7.58 -21.12 5.37
C GLY A 292 -7.83 -22.39 4.55
N GLU A 293 -7.24 -22.49 3.37
CA GLU A 293 -7.13 -23.78 2.69
C GLU A 293 -6.13 -24.64 3.47
N GLU A 294 -6.64 -25.47 4.38
CA GLU A 294 -5.85 -26.52 5.01
C GLU A 294 -5.35 -27.49 3.93
N GLY A 295 -4.03 -27.64 3.80
CA GLY A 295 -3.47 -28.81 3.10
C GLY A 295 -2.26 -28.61 2.18
N LYS A 296 -1.69 -27.42 2.01
CA LYS A 296 -0.43 -27.26 1.25
C LYS A 296 0.69 -26.75 2.15
N LYS A 297 1.80 -27.50 2.22
CA LYS A 297 3.06 -27.06 2.81
C LYS A 297 3.67 -25.93 1.96
N GLN A 298 3.16 -24.73 2.11
CA GLN A 298 3.80 -23.51 1.59
C GLN A 298 4.62 -22.88 2.71
N LYS A 299 5.69 -22.16 2.34
CA LYS A 299 6.45 -21.38 3.32
C LYS A 299 5.51 -20.35 3.93
N PRO A 300 5.42 -20.24 5.26
CA PRO A 300 4.62 -19.19 5.86
C PRO A 300 5.20 -17.82 5.44
N GLY A 301 4.33 -16.88 5.07
CA GLY A 301 4.63 -15.47 4.75
C GLY A 301 3.96 -14.52 5.75
N PRO A 302 4.26 -13.21 5.72
CA PRO A 302 3.58 -12.25 6.56
C PRO A 302 2.18 -11.93 6.03
N MET A 303 1.27 -11.55 6.92
CA MET A 303 0.01 -10.90 6.55
C MET A 303 0.33 -9.50 6.01
N SER A 304 0.04 -9.24 4.75
CA SER A 304 0.35 -7.94 4.13
C SER A 304 -0.88 -7.33 3.46
N VAL A 305 -1.00 -6.01 3.47
CA VAL A 305 -2.01 -5.29 2.68
C VAL A 305 -1.32 -4.51 1.57
N LEU A 306 -1.64 -4.85 0.32
CA LEU A 306 -1.19 -4.09 -0.84
C LEU A 306 -2.23 -3.04 -1.22
N ARG A 307 -1.84 -1.78 -1.01
CA ARG A 307 -2.71 -0.62 -1.26
C ARG A 307 -2.44 0.02 -2.61
N THR A 308 -3.46 0.66 -3.19
CA THR A 308 -3.27 1.52 -4.37
C THR A 308 -2.69 2.88 -3.95
N ALA A 309 -2.10 3.62 -4.91
CA ALA A 309 -1.62 4.98 -4.65
C ALA A 309 -2.73 5.89 -4.11
N LYS A 310 -3.95 5.80 -4.69
CA LYS A 310 -5.12 6.55 -4.23
C LYS A 310 -5.52 6.20 -2.80
N HIS A 311 -5.37 4.94 -2.41
CA HIS A 311 -5.64 4.50 -1.04
C HIS A 311 -4.63 5.11 -0.08
N TYR A 312 -3.32 5.05 -0.37
CA TYR A 312 -2.33 5.74 0.45
C TYR A 312 -2.62 7.25 0.57
N THR A 313 -2.96 7.94 -0.52
CA THR A 313 -3.37 9.35 -0.48
C THR A 313 -4.59 9.56 0.44
N SER A 314 -5.55 8.62 0.45
CA SER A 314 -6.69 8.69 1.37
C SER A 314 -6.27 8.55 2.84
N LEU A 315 -5.30 7.68 3.15
CA LEU A 315 -4.77 7.56 4.52
C LEU A 315 -4.14 8.87 5.00
N PHE A 316 -3.33 9.51 4.16
CA PHE A 316 -2.75 10.82 4.46
C PHE A 316 -3.83 11.88 4.70
N ARG A 317 -4.82 12.00 3.80
CA ARG A 317 -5.93 12.96 3.98
C ARG A 317 -6.74 12.72 5.25
N GLN A 318 -6.94 11.45 5.62
CA GLN A 318 -7.64 11.10 6.85
C GLN A 318 -6.79 11.44 8.09
N ALA A 319 -5.47 11.29 8.02
CA ALA A 319 -4.57 11.61 9.11
C ALA A 319 -4.59 13.11 9.46
N GLY A 320 -4.74 13.97 8.46
CA GLY A 320 -4.64 15.43 8.56
C GLY A 320 -3.31 15.93 8.01
#